data_AF-A0A7S0R348-F1
#
_entry.id   AF-A0A7S0R348-F1
#
_cell.length_a   1.000
_cell.length_b   1.000
_cell.length_c   1.000
_cell.angle_alpha   90.00
_cell.angle_beta   90.00
_cell.angle_gamma   90.00
#
_symmetry.space_group_name_H-M   'P 1'
#
loop_
_entity.id
_entity.type
_entity.pdbx_description
1 polymer ?
#
loop_
_entity_poly.entity_id
_entity_poly.type
_entity_poly.pdbx_seq_one_letter_code
_entity_poly.pdbx_strand_id
1 'polypeptide(L)'
;MAQPGTPGVLREPWGDEALAKFYKSFHKHGSQNWEQVANDVETKSAEACEALWRQHQTFLGLPAQPQLEVAFTAMVKDYYNNHKDEAMEGEDGVSSKPGAPPSTS
;
A
#
# COMPACT_ATOMS: atom_id res chain seq x y z
N MET A 1 -19.65 -10.93 -17.52
CA MET A 1 -19.08 -9.67 -17.00
C MET A 1 -18.60 -9.96 -15.59
N ALA A 2 -17.40 -10.51 -15.46
CA ALA A 2 -16.77 -10.82 -14.19
C ALA A 2 -15.27 -10.69 -14.45
N GLN A 3 -14.62 -9.73 -13.82
CA GLN A 3 -13.17 -9.64 -13.90
C GLN A 3 -12.59 -10.75 -13.01
N PRO A 4 -11.80 -11.69 -13.55
CA PRO A 4 -11.17 -12.74 -12.75
C PRO A 4 -10.11 -12.13 -11.83
N GLY A 5 -10.13 -12.58 -10.57
CA GLY A 5 -9.29 -12.07 -9.47
C GLY A 5 -7.85 -11.78 -9.88
N THR A 6 -7.44 -10.54 -9.68
CA THR A 6 -6.07 -10.08 -9.94
C THR A 6 -5.29 -10.18 -8.62
N PRO A 7 -4.29 -11.08 -8.49
CA PRO A 7 -3.41 -11.15 -7.31
C PRO A 7 -2.37 -10.01 -7.33
N GLY A 8 -2.83 -8.77 -7.46
CA GLY A 8 -1.97 -7.59 -7.62
C GLY A 8 -2.52 -6.30 -7.02
N VAL A 9 -3.65 -6.33 -6.31
CA VAL A 9 -4.30 -5.13 -5.77
C VAL A 9 -3.56 -4.49 -4.59
N LEU A 10 -2.52 -5.14 -4.06
CA LEU A 10 -1.70 -4.63 -2.96
C LEU A 10 -0.49 -3.81 -3.41
N ARG A 11 -0.31 -3.57 -4.72
CA ARG A 11 0.89 -2.92 -5.26
C ARG A 11 0.88 -1.39 -5.22
N GLU A 12 -0.28 -0.77 -5.03
CA GLU A 12 -0.35 0.68 -4.92
C GLU A 12 -0.10 1.12 -3.48
N PRO A 13 0.90 1.98 -3.23
CA PRO A 13 1.20 2.47 -1.90
C PRO A 13 0.01 3.28 -1.38
N TRP A 14 -0.38 3.01 -0.14
CA TRP A 14 -1.36 3.84 0.56
C TRP A 14 -0.73 5.16 0.99
N GLY A 15 -1.31 6.28 0.55
CA GLY A 15 -0.89 7.62 0.96
C GLY A 15 -1.47 8.02 2.31
N ASP A 16 -0.83 8.97 2.99
CA ASP A 16 -1.26 9.49 4.30
C ASP A 16 -2.72 9.97 4.28
N GLU A 17 -3.08 10.72 3.23
CA GLU A 17 -4.43 11.25 3.07
C GLU A 17 -5.47 10.15 2.82
N ALA A 18 -5.11 9.10 2.06
CA ALA A 18 -5.99 7.96 1.80
C ALA A 18 -6.22 7.14 3.07
N LEU A 19 -5.19 6.95 3.91
CA LEU A 19 -5.29 6.22 5.18
C LEU A 19 -6.10 6.98 6.22
N ALA A 20 -5.91 8.30 6.30
CA ALA A 20 -6.72 9.15 7.17
C ALA A 20 -8.20 9.17 6.75
N LYS A 21 -8.48 9.28 5.44
CA LYS A 21 -9.86 9.20 4.90
C LYS A 21 -10.48 7.83 5.18
N PHE A 22 -9.73 6.75 4.96
CA PHE A 22 -10.17 5.38 5.26
C PHE A 22 -10.53 5.22 6.73
N TYR A 23 -9.67 5.66 7.65
CA TYR A 23 -9.91 5.56 9.09
C TYR A 23 -11.18 6.32 9.49
N LYS A 24 -11.35 7.56 9.01
CA LYS A 24 -12.54 8.36 9.30
C LYS A 24 -13.83 7.75 8.75
N SER A 25 -13.79 7.28 7.51
CA SER A 25 -14.96 6.68 6.86
C SER A 25 -15.31 5.31 7.40
N PHE A 26 -14.32 4.52 7.78
CA PHE A 26 -14.53 3.28 8.51
C PHE A 26 -15.25 3.51 9.84
N HIS A 27 -14.83 4.50 10.62
CA HIS A 27 -15.48 4.82 11.90
C HIS A 27 -16.89 5.43 11.73
N LYS A 28 -17.19 6.02 10.57
CA LYS A 28 -18.48 6.62 10.25
C LYS A 28 -19.50 5.62 9.68
N HIS A 29 -19.06 4.73 8.79
CA HIS A 29 -19.93 3.80 8.07
C HIS A 29 -19.86 2.36 8.60
N GLY A 30 -18.77 1.99 9.29
CA GLY A 30 -18.54 0.65 9.83
C GLY A 30 -17.92 -0.33 8.82
N SER A 31 -17.53 -1.49 9.34
CA SER A 31 -16.84 -2.57 8.62
C SER A 31 -17.72 -3.38 7.65
N GLN A 32 -18.94 -2.92 7.36
CA GLN A 32 -19.89 -3.59 6.46
C GLN A 32 -20.10 -2.81 5.16
N ASN A 33 -19.61 -1.57 5.08
CA ASN A 33 -19.91 -0.63 4.00
C ASN A 33 -18.66 -0.27 3.20
N TRP A 34 -17.90 -1.28 2.77
CA TRP A 34 -16.64 -1.10 2.02
C TRP A 34 -16.81 -0.33 0.71
N GLU A 35 -17.96 -0.42 0.05
CA GLU A 35 -18.29 0.37 -1.13
C GLU A 35 -18.36 1.87 -0.82
N GLN A 36 -18.95 2.26 0.32
CA GLN A 36 -18.97 3.66 0.75
C GLN A 36 -17.59 4.13 1.21
N VAL A 37 -16.87 3.30 1.96
CA VAL A 37 -15.52 3.63 2.40
C VAL A 37 -14.59 3.82 1.21
N ALA A 38 -14.66 2.94 0.21
CA ALA A 38 -13.90 3.05 -1.03
C ALA A 38 -14.30 4.31 -1.83
N ASN A 39 -15.60 4.63 -1.87
CA ASN A 39 -16.09 5.84 -2.53
C ASN A 39 -15.57 7.11 -1.85
N ASP A 40 -15.44 7.14 -0.52
CA ASP A 40 -14.97 8.29 0.24
C ASP A 40 -13.43 8.44 0.20
N VAL A 41 -12.72 7.32 0.08
CA VAL A 41 -11.27 7.29 -0.15
C VAL A 41 -10.93 7.68 -1.59
N GLU A 42 -11.83 7.40 -2.55
CA GLU A 42 -11.79 7.64 -4.02
C GLU A 42 -10.62 7.00 -4.77
N THR A 43 -9.52 6.76 -4.06
CA THR A 43 -8.25 6.25 -4.56
C THR A 43 -8.14 4.73 -4.45
N LYS A 44 -8.99 4.06 -3.66
CA LYS A 44 -8.87 2.63 -3.35
C LYS A 44 -10.21 1.90 -3.49
N SER A 45 -10.14 0.64 -3.91
CA SER A 45 -11.31 -0.23 -4.10
C SER A 45 -11.78 -0.87 -2.80
N ALA A 46 -13.05 -1.29 -2.75
CA ALA A 46 -13.65 -1.95 -1.59
C ALA A 46 -12.85 -3.19 -1.14
N GLU A 47 -12.29 -3.96 -2.07
CA GLU A 47 -11.44 -5.12 -1.79
C GLU A 47 -10.11 -4.73 -1.10
N ALA A 48 -9.50 -3.61 -1.50
CA ALA A 48 -8.28 -3.12 -0.86
C ALA A 48 -8.56 -2.62 0.56
N CYS A 49 -9.70 -1.95 0.75
CA CYS A 49 -10.21 -1.54 2.06
C CYS A 49 -10.45 -2.74 2.99
N GLU A 50 -11.08 -3.81 2.48
CA GLU A 50 -11.32 -5.04 3.25
C GLU A 50 -9.98 -5.72 3.61
N ALA A 51 -9.06 -5.87 2.66
CA ALA A 51 -7.77 -6.49 2.91
C ALA A 51 -6.98 -5.75 3.99
N LEU A 52 -6.93 -4.40 3.90
CA LEU A 52 -6.29 -3.55 4.89
C LEU A 52 -6.95 -3.70 6.27
N TRP A 53 -8.28 -3.71 6.31
CA TRP A 53 -9.01 -3.93 7.55
C TRP A 53 -8.70 -5.29 8.15
N ARG A 54 -8.71 -6.38 7.38
CA ARG A 54 -8.43 -7.73 7.88
C ARG A 54 -7.05 -7.82 8.51
N GLN A 55 -6.07 -7.12 7.94
CA GLN A 55 -4.69 -7.09 8.40
C GLN A 55 -4.53 -6.28 9.70
N HIS A 56 -5.37 -5.25 9.89
CA HIS A 56 -5.32 -4.35 11.05
C HIS A 56 -6.59 -4.37 11.90
N GLN A 57 -7.42 -5.42 11.84
CA GLN A 57 -8.75 -5.46 12.47
C GLN A 57 -8.66 -5.31 13.99
N THR A 58 -7.59 -5.86 14.59
CA THR A 58 -7.32 -5.74 16.03
C THR A 58 -7.04 -4.30 16.43
N PHE A 59 -6.39 -3.54 15.55
CA PHE A 59 -6.06 -2.13 15.77
C PHE A 59 -7.27 -1.23 15.48
N LEU A 60 -8.00 -1.50 14.39
CA LEU A 60 -9.21 -0.78 13.99
C LEU A 60 -10.41 -1.07 14.88
N GLY A 61 -10.38 -2.16 15.65
CA GLY A 61 -11.38 -2.47 16.68
C GLY A 61 -11.24 -1.63 17.95
N LEU A 62 -10.19 -0.83 18.08
CA LEU A 62 -9.99 0.10 19.19
C LEU A 62 -10.86 1.36 19.00
N PRO A 63 -11.25 2.04 20.10
CA PRO A 63 -12.00 3.29 20.00
C PRO A 63 -11.23 4.32 19.17
N ALA A 64 -11.95 5.07 18.32
CA ALA A 64 -11.35 6.07 17.46
C ALA A 64 -10.53 7.06 18.28
N GLN A 65 -9.22 7.09 18.04
CA GLN A 65 -8.34 8.07 18.68
C GLN A 65 -7.39 8.68 17.66
N PRO A 66 -7.15 10.00 17.73
CA PRO A 66 -6.27 10.68 16.79
C PRO A 66 -4.84 10.13 16.84
N GLN A 67 -4.36 9.66 18.00
CA GLN A 67 -3.07 8.97 18.09
C GLN A 67 -3.03 7.63 17.35
N LEU A 68 -4.16 6.92 17.26
CA LEU A 68 -4.26 5.65 16.55
C LEU A 68 -4.30 5.88 15.04
N GLU A 69 -4.94 6.95 14.56
CA GLU A 69 -4.92 7.33 13.13
C GLU A 69 -3.49 7.54 12.62
N VAL A 70 -2.67 8.29 13.38
CA VAL A 70 -1.27 8.56 13.02
C VAL A 70 -0.42 7.30 13.07
N ALA A 71 -0.58 6.49 14.13
CA ALA A 71 0.14 5.22 14.27
C ALA A 71 -0.24 4.22 13.17
N PHE A 72 -1.53 4.09 12.85
CA PHE A 72 -2.02 3.27 11.74
C PHE A 72 -1.43 3.71 10.41
N THR A 73 -1.46 5.01 10.14
CA THR A 73 -0.92 5.58 8.90
C THR A 73 0.57 5.24 8.74
N ALA A 74 1.36 5.41 9.80
CA ALA A 74 2.78 5.09 9.78
C ALA A 74 3.04 3.57 9.59
N MET A 75 2.32 2.71 10.33
CA MET A 75 2.48 1.25 10.23
C MET A 75 2.14 0.72 8.85
N VAL A 76 1.03 1.18 8.29
CA VAL A 76 0.58 0.76 6.97
C VAL A 76 1.57 1.24 5.90
N LYS A 77 2.03 2.49 5.99
CA LYS A 77 3.04 3.02 5.07
C LYS A 77 4.35 2.24 5.15
N ASP A 78 4.83 1.90 6.34
CA ASP A 78 6.05 1.10 6.51
C ASP A 78 5.92 -0.27 5.83
N TYR A 79 4.78 -0.94 6.03
CA TYR A 79 4.47 -2.22 5.39
C TYR A 79 4.50 -2.13 3.86
N TYR A 80 3.82 -1.14 3.26
CA TYR A 80 3.80 -0.99 1.80
C TYR A 80 5.11 -0.48 1.21
N ASN A 81 5.91 0.29 1.96
CA ASN A 81 7.24 0.72 1.50
C ASN A 81 8.26 -0.41 1.56
N ASN A 82 8.28 -1.23 2.63
CA ASN A 82 9.20 -2.37 2.74
C ASN A 82 8.89 -3.49 1.73
N HIS A 83 7.63 -3.68 1.36
CA HIS A 83 7.25 -4.69 0.35
C HIS A 83 7.45 -4.25 -1.11
N LYS A 84 8.03 -3.06 -1.34
CA LYS A 84 8.25 -2.53 -2.69
C LYS A 84 9.58 -3.00 -3.32
N ASP A 85 10.53 -3.46 -2.50
CA ASP A 85 11.87 -3.85 -2.94
C ASP A 85 11.96 -5.28 -3.51
N GLU A 86 10.99 -6.16 -3.25
CA GLU A 86 11.03 -7.56 -3.72
C GLU A 86 10.57 -7.75 -5.18
N ALA A 87 10.23 -6.68 -5.90
CA ALA A 87 9.73 -6.74 -7.28
C ALA A 87 10.74 -6.27 -8.36
N MET A 88 12.02 -6.04 -8.00
CA MET A 88 13.09 -5.80 -8.98
C MET A 88 14.40 -6.49 -8.55
N GLU A 89 14.45 -7.81 -8.69
CA GLU A 89 15.71 -8.50 -8.93
C GLU A 89 15.61 -9.19 -10.29
N GLY A 90 16.02 -8.47 -11.33
CA GLY A 90 15.93 -8.90 -12.71
C GLY A 90 16.61 -7.93 -13.67
N GLU A 91 17.83 -7.49 -13.35
CA GLU A 91 18.74 -6.88 -14.33
C GLU A 91 19.93 -7.81 -14.57
N ASP A 92 19.69 -8.84 -15.38
CA ASP A 92 20.71 -9.45 -16.22
C ASP A 92 21.15 -8.43 -17.28
N GLY A 93 22.40 -7.96 -17.23
CA GLY A 93 22.85 -6.99 -18.22
C GLY A 93 24.29 -6.49 -18.10
N VAL A 94 25.26 -7.42 -18.22
CA VAL A 94 26.58 -7.24 -18.85
C VAL A 94 27.20 -5.83 -18.78
N SER A 95 28.28 -5.68 -18.01
CA SER A 95 29.53 -5.06 -18.49
C SER A 95 30.66 -5.20 -17.46
N SER A 96 31.22 -6.40 -17.37
CA SER A 96 32.59 -6.56 -16.88
C SER A 96 33.52 -6.69 -18.08
N LYS A 97 34.10 -5.57 -18.55
CA LYS A 97 35.45 -5.62 -19.10
C LYS A 97 36.27 -4.43 -18.59
N PRO A 98 37.30 -4.67 -17.76
CA PRO A 98 38.06 -3.64 -17.09
C PRO A 98 38.93 -2.85 -18.07
N GLY A 99 39.09 -1.57 -17.76
CA GLY A 99 39.88 -0.63 -18.53
C GLY A 99 41.36 -1.00 -18.67
N ALA A 100 41.94 -0.53 -19.77
CA ALA A 100 43.32 -0.12 -19.87
C ALA A 100 43.41 1.00 -20.92
N PRO A 101 43.96 2.18 -20.60
CA PRO A 101 44.48 3.14 -21.59
C PRO A 101 45.91 2.71 -22.01
N PRO A 102 46.43 3.11 -23.19
CA PRO A 102 47.05 4.43 -23.30
C PRO A 102 46.96 5.13 -24.68
N SER A 103 47.04 6.45 -24.63
CA SER A 103 47.44 7.33 -25.74
C SER A 103 48.93 7.20 -26.07
N THR A 104 49.28 7.44 -27.35
CA THR A 104 50.59 7.74 -27.98
C THR A 104 50.82 6.75 -29.15
N SER A 105 51.04 7.14 -30.41
CA SER A 105 51.63 8.33 -31.03
C SER A 105 50.96 8.63 -32.38
#